data_AF-J9EB11-F1
#
_entry.id   AF-J9EB11-F1
#
_cell.length_a   1.000
_cell.length_b   1.000
_cell.length_c   1.000
_cell.angle_alpha   90.00
_cell.angle_beta   90.00
_cell.angle_gamma   90.00
#
_symmetry.space_group_name_H-M   'P 1'
#
loop_
_entity.id
_entity.type
_entity.pdbx_description
1 polymer ?
#
loop_
_entity_poly.entity_id
_entity_poly.type
_entity_poly.pdbx_seq_one_letter_code
_entity_poly.pdbx_strand_id
1 'polypeptide(L)'
;MIKYSSLLHLFQLKSHNFHQRIYAFNVISKHLGHFQPSLLSEDLVDRDPNLSVDDLCRIKLRSLPLDIDDKRLLHILRPILNAYDIEFDEIYVVRKKKYPVESKKDLEELSRRISDHIIRVAKNAVGNNGYPFEVKIRTPKHSGEIKFVAFVLFNDMNIGIHVGNALKEAAENGTVLEMGSVNYIHEANVQQMFHYQMKVPIILFKAIFDDLKDIYNAIDHEHIHFDYRNDTYTNKVKAAIDKVIDGYTIKCKDGERVDDAELPCHRLLTKTGRDFLYNLSQKYVIFLNTSPYKMEVKIQGSILNVEKAKIEIKRFLREWLDADVSHILILQPPDYQPGTLKTLLAQNGYDLYSLEKQFGCGLHLDANITRRELLFIGKEAQFQELLKMLRSISDSIQSSDSSETSFSKIGAPDCVVCLCTADLENYCLEACGHYACRSCLNIQLKASIETRNFPIVCVACEKPFTWLDLEVLVLGDLDRNKDEDSEKLQSLSDASLAYFVERHGDLYKHCLTPDCRGLHCVTADAGLGQCGLCGRIQCTRCGKEEHESITCEEYARLRVDADESVRKWIQ
;
A
#
# COMPACT_ATOMS: atom_id res chain seq x y z
N MET A 1 10.48 18.43 36.10
CA MET A 1 11.56 17.67 36.79
C MET A 1 11.42 17.92 38.31
N ILE A 2 11.69 16.91 39.18
CA ILE A 2 11.74 16.91 40.69
C ILE A 2 10.45 16.40 41.39
N LYS A 3 10.42 15.63 42.50
CA LYS A 3 11.32 14.70 43.25
C LYS A 3 10.38 13.96 44.25
N TYR A 4 10.51 12.64 44.36
CA TYR A 4 10.45 11.92 45.64
C TYR A 4 11.66 10.98 45.66
N SER A 5 12.44 10.99 46.73
CA SER A 5 13.55 10.04 46.92
C SER A 5 13.71 9.68 48.39
N SER A 6 13.73 8.39 48.68
CA SER A 6 14.43 7.86 49.84
C SER A 6 15.92 8.23 49.72
N LEU A 7 16.45 8.98 50.68
CA LEU A 7 17.81 9.51 50.67
C LEU A 7 18.81 8.40 51.06
N LEU A 8 19.80 8.14 50.19
CA LEU A 8 20.94 7.25 50.44
C LEU A 8 22.20 8.03 50.10
N HIS A 9 23.03 8.37 51.08
CA HIS A 9 24.28 9.09 50.83
C HIS A 9 25.44 8.10 50.85
N LEU A 10 26.37 8.21 49.90
CA LEU A 10 27.47 7.28 49.70
C LEU A 10 28.80 8.01 49.93
N PHE A 11 29.66 7.41 50.74
CA PHE A 11 31.00 7.89 51.05
C PHE A 11 31.99 6.81 50.63
N GLN A 12 32.89 7.08 49.67
CA GLN A 12 33.85 6.09 49.18
C GLN A 12 35.23 6.29 49.82
N LEU A 13 35.68 5.29 50.57
CA LEU A 13 37.01 5.23 51.15
C LEU A 13 38.05 4.90 50.09
N LYS A 14 39.24 5.48 50.25
CA LYS A 14 40.39 5.24 49.35
C LYS A 14 41.09 3.91 49.61
N SER A 15 40.90 3.34 50.81
CA SER A 15 41.48 2.05 51.18
C SER A 15 40.50 0.90 50.99
N HIS A 16 40.96 -0.14 50.30
CA HIS A 16 40.28 -1.42 50.16
C HIS A 16 40.51 -2.37 51.35
N ASN A 17 41.32 -1.97 52.34
CA ASN A 17 41.63 -2.80 53.51
C ASN A 17 40.45 -2.87 54.49
N PHE A 18 39.95 -4.08 54.78
CA PHE A 18 38.81 -4.32 55.67
C PHE A 18 38.93 -3.65 57.05
N HIS A 19 40.09 -3.76 57.71
CA HIS A 19 40.29 -3.20 59.04
C HIS A 19 40.23 -1.67 59.04
N GLN A 20 40.77 -1.03 58.00
CA GLN A 20 40.71 0.42 57.83
C GLN A 20 39.28 0.90 57.51
N ARG A 21 38.49 0.11 56.75
CA ARG A 21 37.08 0.42 56.49
C ARG A 21 36.21 0.33 57.74
N ILE A 22 36.41 -0.69 58.56
CA ILE A 22 35.71 -0.84 59.84
C ILE A 22 36.13 0.25 60.83
N TYR A 23 37.41 0.63 60.85
CA TYR A 23 37.90 1.75 61.66
C TYR A 23 37.21 3.06 61.26
N ALA A 24 37.18 3.39 59.96
CA ALA A 24 36.51 4.57 59.46
C ALA A 24 34.99 4.56 59.75
N PHE A 25 34.33 3.41 59.57
CA PHE A 25 32.92 3.22 59.92
C PHE A 25 32.64 3.50 61.41
N ASN A 26 33.48 3.03 62.31
CA ASN A 26 33.33 3.25 63.75
C ASN A 26 33.54 4.72 64.14
N VAL A 27 34.54 5.40 63.54
CA VAL A 27 34.79 6.83 63.77
C VAL A 27 33.58 7.67 63.33
N ILE A 28 33.06 7.39 62.13
CA ILE A 28 31.89 8.06 61.56
C ILE A 28 30.64 7.77 62.41
N SER A 29 30.39 6.52 62.81
CA SER A 29 29.24 6.13 63.64
C SER A 29 29.24 6.82 65.01
N LYS A 30 30.43 7.05 65.57
CA LYS A 30 30.59 7.73 66.86
C LYS A 30 30.31 9.24 66.77
N HIS A 31 30.69 9.90 65.67
CA HIS A 31 30.51 11.35 65.50
C HIS A 31 29.18 11.72 64.86
N LEU A 32 28.61 10.82 64.07
CA LEU A 32 27.36 10.99 63.34
C LEU A 32 26.27 10.06 63.88
N GLY A 33 26.20 9.85 65.20
CA GLY A 33 25.26 8.91 65.84
C GLY A 33 23.77 9.12 65.52
N HIS A 34 23.39 10.26 64.94
CA HIS A 34 22.04 10.53 64.43
C HIS A 34 21.77 10.00 63.01
N PHE A 35 22.81 9.75 62.20
CA PHE A 35 22.70 9.30 60.81
C PHE A 35 23.11 7.84 60.73
N GLN A 36 22.16 6.92 60.60
CA GLN A 36 22.41 5.48 60.60
C GLN A 36 23.41 5.09 59.49
N PRO A 37 24.68 4.82 59.83
CA PRO A 37 25.67 4.41 58.86
C PRO A 37 25.52 2.91 58.61
N SER A 38 25.80 2.48 57.38
CA SER A 38 25.83 1.06 57.01
C SER A 38 27.02 0.80 56.09
N LEU A 39 27.71 -0.32 56.31
CA LEU A 39 28.79 -0.82 55.47
C LEU A 39 28.36 -2.19 54.91
N LEU A 40 28.74 -2.50 53.66
CA LEU A 40 28.47 -3.82 53.08
C LEU A 40 29.46 -4.85 53.63
N SER A 41 28.97 -6.06 53.95
CA SER A 41 29.85 -7.20 54.33
C SER A 41 30.56 -7.75 53.09
N GLU A 42 31.79 -8.25 53.24
CA GLU A 42 32.53 -8.90 52.15
C GLU A 42 31.78 -10.13 51.59
N ASP A 43 31.02 -10.84 52.45
CA ASP A 43 30.26 -12.05 52.08
C ASP A 43 29.08 -11.80 51.09
N LEU A 44 28.77 -10.54 50.77
CA LEU A 44 27.69 -10.16 49.86
C LEU A 44 28.13 -10.09 48.40
N VAL A 45 29.43 -9.91 48.11
CA VAL A 45 29.94 -9.79 46.73
C VAL A 45 29.95 -11.15 46.03
N ASP A 46 30.20 -12.22 46.77
CA ASP A 46 30.14 -13.60 46.23
C ASP A 46 28.71 -14.07 45.89
N ARG A 47 27.66 -13.35 46.35
CA ARG A 47 26.26 -13.75 46.15
C ARG A 47 25.48 -12.91 45.13
N ASP A 48 25.99 -11.75 44.74
CA ASP A 48 25.33 -10.86 43.79
C ASP A 48 26.30 -10.38 42.70
N PRO A 49 26.19 -10.91 41.46
CA PRO A 49 27.13 -10.63 40.37
C PRO A 49 27.09 -9.18 39.85
N ASN A 50 26.21 -8.32 40.39
CA ASN A 50 26.11 -6.91 40.01
C ASN A 50 26.86 -5.95 40.95
N LEU A 51 27.47 -6.44 42.04
CA LEU A 51 28.18 -5.62 43.03
C LEU A 51 29.68 -5.50 42.69
N SER A 52 30.17 -4.27 42.57
CA SER A 52 31.58 -3.97 42.30
C SER A 52 32.43 -4.06 43.57
N VAL A 53 33.73 -4.37 43.44
CA VAL A 53 34.71 -4.29 44.56
C VAL A 53 34.76 -2.88 45.16
N ASP A 54 34.48 -1.85 44.35
CA ASP A 54 34.41 -0.46 44.81
C ASP A 54 33.20 -0.20 45.71
N ASP A 55 32.12 -0.97 45.59
CA ASP A 55 30.95 -0.84 46.46
C ASP A 55 31.23 -1.27 47.90
N LEU A 56 32.22 -2.16 48.11
CA LEU A 56 32.67 -2.56 49.45
C LEU A 56 33.42 -1.43 50.18
N CYS A 57 33.99 -0.47 49.45
CA CYS A 57 34.67 0.68 50.02
C CYS A 57 33.70 1.83 50.36
N ARG A 58 32.39 1.64 50.15
CA ARG A 58 31.38 2.67 50.38
C ARG A 58 30.68 2.54 51.72
N ILE A 59 30.76 3.58 52.55
CA ILE A 59 29.90 3.75 53.73
C ILE A 59 28.63 4.49 53.32
N LYS A 60 27.47 3.92 53.65
CA LYS A 60 26.14 4.46 53.35
C LYS A 60 25.55 5.16 54.57
N LEU A 61 25.30 6.45 54.48
CA LEU A 61 24.58 7.23 55.51
C LEU A 61 23.10 7.34 55.15
N ARG A 62 22.22 6.91 56.06
CA ARG A 62 20.75 7.01 55.92
C ARG A 62 20.18 8.12 56.81
N SER A 63 19.02 8.64 56.43
CA SER A 63 18.21 9.57 57.24
C SER A 63 18.79 10.98 57.45
N LEU A 64 19.49 11.53 56.45
CA LEU A 64 19.97 12.92 56.47
C LEU A 64 18.87 13.93 56.05
N PRO A 65 18.87 15.17 56.61
CA PRO A 65 18.03 16.29 56.15
C PRO A 65 18.17 16.61 54.66
N LEU A 66 17.08 17.10 54.05
CA LEU A 66 16.99 17.40 52.61
C LEU A 66 17.85 18.59 52.15
N ASP A 67 18.29 19.43 53.08
CA ASP A 67 19.08 20.65 52.85
C ASP A 67 20.60 20.40 52.90
N ILE A 68 21.02 19.15 53.06
CA ILE A 68 22.43 18.75 53.00
C ILE A 68 22.77 18.35 51.57
N ASP A 69 23.66 19.11 50.95
CA ASP A 69 24.26 18.84 49.64
C ASP A 69 25.71 18.31 49.77
N ASP A 70 26.34 17.98 48.65
CA ASP A 70 27.69 17.41 48.62
C ASP A 70 28.71 18.31 49.33
N LYS A 71 28.56 19.63 49.17
CA LYS A 71 29.46 20.64 49.74
C LYS A 71 29.30 20.76 51.26
N ARG A 72 28.06 20.79 51.76
CA ARG A 72 27.77 20.82 53.20
C ARG A 72 28.18 19.51 53.87
N LEU A 73 27.91 18.38 53.24
CA LEU A 73 28.30 17.07 53.77
C LEU A 73 29.83 16.94 53.85
N LEU A 74 30.54 17.37 52.80
CA LEU A 74 32.00 17.45 52.80
C LEU A 74 32.52 18.39 53.90
N HIS A 75 31.88 19.54 54.10
CA HIS A 75 32.27 20.48 55.16
C HIS A 75 32.11 19.90 56.57
N ILE A 76 31.07 19.08 56.79
CA ILE A 76 30.84 18.39 58.07
C ILE A 76 31.84 17.25 58.28
N LEU A 77 32.09 16.44 57.25
CA LEU A 77 32.89 15.22 57.36
C LEU A 77 34.40 15.48 57.31
N ARG A 78 34.86 16.42 56.49
CA ARG A 78 36.29 16.64 56.23
C ARG A 78 37.12 16.95 57.49
N PRO A 79 36.66 17.78 58.44
CA PRO A 79 37.38 18.00 59.69
C PRO A 79 37.52 16.72 60.53
N ILE A 80 36.47 15.88 60.55
CA ILE A 80 36.44 14.63 61.30
C ILE A 80 37.42 13.63 60.65
N LEU A 81 37.33 13.44 59.34
CA LEU A 81 38.17 12.48 58.62
C LEU A 81 39.66 12.84 58.69
N ASN A 82 39.98 14.14 58.57
CA ASN A 82 41.36 14.61 58.71
C ASN A 82 41.91 14.42 60.14
N ALA A 83 41.08 14.58 61.17
CA ALA A 83 41.52 14.42 62.56
C ALA A 83 41.88 12.97 62.93
N TYR A 84 41.35 11.99 62.18
CA TYR A 84 41.59 10.56 62.40
C TYR A 84 42.41 9.91 61.26
N ASP A 85 43.03 10.73 60.40
CA ASP A 85 43.88 10.31 59.27
C ASP A 85 43.19 9.33 58.30
N ILE A 86 41.92 9.56 58.02
CA ILE A 86 41.10 8.74 57.12
C ILE A 86 41.11 9.35 55.71
N GLU A 87 41.82 8.70 54.77
CA GLU A 87 41.80 9.09 53.36
C GLU A 87 40.50 8.64 52.65
N PHE A 88 39.93 9.53 51.85
CA PHE A 88 38.74 9.29 51.05
C PHE A 88 38.90 9.87 49.64
N ASP A 89 38.26 9.25 48.65
CA ASP A 89 38.32 9.70 47.26
C ASP A 89 37.20 10.69 46.95
N GLU A 90 35.94 10.30 47.23
CA GLU A 90 34.78 11.09 46.88
C GLU A 90 33.66 11.01 47.93
N ILE A 91 32.99 12.15 48.14
CA ILE A 91 31.78 12.26 48.96
C ILE A 91 30.66 12.83 48.08
N TYR A 92 29.57 12.08 47.92
CA TYR A 92 28.47 12.51 47.06
C TYR A 92 27.10 12.01 47.55
N VAL A 93 26.08 12.84 47.33
CA VAL A 93 24.69 12.63 47.71
C VAL A 93 23.97 11.89 46.58
N VAL A 94 23.66 10.60 46.78
CA VAL A 94 22.89 9.83 45.79
C VAL A 94 21.38 9.96 46.04
N ARG A 95 20.72 10.78 45.22
CA ARG A 95 19.26 10.94 45.25
C ARG A 95 18.61 9.81 44.42
N LYS A 96 18.22 8.69 45.05
CA LYS A 96 17.43 7.63 44.38
C LYS A 96 16.01 8.15 44.08
N LYS A 97 15.79 8.67 42.88
CA LYS A 97 14.51 9.24 42.45
C LYS A 97 13.56 8.14 41.98
N LYS A 98 12.35 8.05 42.56
CA LYS A 98 11.19 7.45 41.89
C LYS A 98 10.34 8.62 41.41
N TYR A 99 10.21 8.83 40.10
CA TYR A 99 9.12 9.65 39.59
C TYR A 99 7.83 8.83 39.75
N PRO A 100 6.80 9.33 40.44
CA PRO A 100 5.49 8.72 40.36
C PRO A 100 5.02 8.77 38.90
N VAL A 101 4.22 7.79 38.48
CA VAL A 101 3.53 7.86 37.18
C VAL A 101 2.63 9.08 37.24
N GLU A 102 3.00 10.16 36.54
CA GLU A 102 2.23 11.39 36.50
C GLU A 102 0.84 11.11 35.95
N SER A 103 -0.19 11.74 36.55
CA SER A 103 -1.54 11.54 36.08
C SER A 103 -1.69 12.11 34.67
N LYS A 104 -2.69 11.63 33.91
CA LYS A 104 -2.98 12.16 32.57
C LYS A 104 -3.16 13.70 32.59
N LYS A 105 -3.75 14.22 33.67
CA LYS A 105 -3.96 15.66 33.88
C LYS A 105 -2.66 16.44 34.07
N ASP A 106 -1.66 15.86 34.74
CA ASP A 106 -0.35 16.50 34.94
C ASP A 106 0.45 16.55 33.63
N LEU A 107 0.36 15.50 32.82
CA LEU A 107 0.97 15.46 31.48
C LEU A 107 0.32 16.48 30.52
N GLU A 108 -1.00 16.64 30.59
CA GLU A 108 -1.72 17.68 29.82
C GLU A 108 -1.27 19.08 30.23
N GLU A 109 -1.09 19.34 31.52
CA GLU A 109 -0.60 20.63 32.02
C GLU A 109 0.84 20.93 31.59
N LEU A 110 1.73 19.93 31.62
CA LEU A 110 3.10 20.08 31.11
C LEU A 110 3.11 20.36 29.60
N SER A 111 2.28 19.65 28.85
CA SER A 111 2.14 19.85 27.40
C SER A 111 1.67 21.27 27.09
N ARG A 112 0.69 21.78 27.84
CA ARG A 112 0.20 23.16 27.73
C ARG A 112 1.28 24.19 28.03
N ARG A 113 2.07 24.02 29.11
CA ARG A 113 3.17 24.94 29.46
C ARG A 113 4.24 25.02 28.37
N ILE A 114 4.61 23.89 27.77
CA ILE A 114 5.55 23.84 26.63
C ILE A 114 4.95 24.60 25.45
N SER A 115 3.70 24.31 25.11
CA SER A 115 3.03 24.89 23.96
C SER A 115 2.87 26.41 24.09
N ASP A 116 2.49 26.89 25.28
CA ASP A 116 2.35 28.31 25.55
C ASP A 116 3.69 29.06 25.49
N HIS A 117 4.78 28.43 25.94
CA HIS A 117 6.12 29.03 25.82
C HIS A 117 6.54 29.14 24.36
N ILE A 118 6.33 28.10 23.56
CA ILE A 118 6.64 28.10 22.13
C ILE A 118 5.84 29.18 21.40
N ILE A 119 4.54 29.31 21.67
CA ILE A 119 3.72 30.39 21.10
C ILE A 119 4.26 31.75 21.52
N ARG A 120 4.63 31.94 22.79
CA ARG A 120 5.14 33.24 23.27
C ARG A 120 6.44 33.65 22.58
N VAL A 121 7.35 32.70 22.38
CA VAL A 121 8.66 32.96 21.76
C VAL A 121 8.55 33.09 20.25
N ALA A 122 7.75 32.24 19.60
CA ALA A 122 7.67 32.15 18.15
C ALA A 122 6.35 32.72 17.59
N LYS A 123 5.79 33.79 18.19
CA LYS A 123 4.50 34.40 17.80
C LYS A 123 4.41 34.70 16.30
N ASN A 124 5.50 35.18 15.72
CA ASN A 124 5.57 35.56 14.30
C ASN A 124 5.60 34.35 13.35
N ALA A 125 5.96 33.16 13.83
CA ALA A 125 6.08 31.94 13.02
C ALA A 125 4.83 31.03 13.09
N VAL A 126 3.97 31.20 14.10
CA VAL A 126 2.93 30.21 14.47
C VAL A 126 1.52 30.54 13.95
N GLY A 127 1.24 31.78 13.55
CA GLY A 127 -0.08 32.17 13.01
C GLY A 127 -1.22 32.12 14.04
N ASN A 128 -2.43 32.57 13.66
CA ASN A 128 -3.57 32.76 14.59
C ASN A 128 -4.49 31.54 14.76
N ASN A 129 -4.25 30.42 14.07
CA ASN A 129 -5.15 29.25 14.07
C ASN A 129 -4.49 28.02 14.73
N GLY A 130 -4.65 27.87 16.05
CA GLY A 130 -4.24 26.68 16.80
C GLY A 130 -2.73 26.48 16.96
N TYR A 131 -2.34 25.35 17.58
CA TYR A 131 -0.93 24.96 17.71
C TYR A 131 -0.49 24.21 16.43
N PRO A 132 0.46 24.72 15.61
CA PRO A 132 0.93 24.06 14.37
C PRO A 132 1.88 22.88 14.67
N PHE A 133 1.89 22.42 15.91
CA PHE A 133 2.76 21.38 16.42
C PHE A 133 2.05 20.56 17.50
N GLU A 134 2.51 19.33 17.68
CA GLU A 134 2.04 18.41 18.72
C GLU A 134 3.16 18.19 19.75
N VAL A 135 2.86 18.32 21.04
CA VAL A 135 3.83 18.05 22.11
C VAL A 135 3.59 16.65 22.69
N LYS A 136 4.55 15.74 22.50
CA LYS A 136 4.53 14.38 23.08
C LYS A 136 5.52 14.25 24.20
N ILE A 137 5.04 14.02 25.40
CA ILE A 137 5.87 13.81 26.58
C ILE A 137 6.12 12.32 26.74
N ARG A 138 7.40 11.92 26.73
CA ARG A 138 7.81 10.56 27.07
C ARG A 138 7.98 10.47 28.59
N THR A 139 7.13 9.67 29.22
CA THR A 139 7.27 9.33 30.64
C THR A 139 8.52 8.46 30.85
N PRO A 140 9.26 8.65 31.95
CA PRO A 140 10.39 7.79 32.30
C PRO A 140 9.94 6.33 32.43
N LYS A 141 10.54 5.41 31.68
CA LYS A 141 10.15 3.98 31.64
C LYS A 141 10.96 3.11 32.61
N HIS A 142 12.16 3.57 32.99
CA HIS A 142 13.10 2.79 33.79
C HIS A 142 13.51 3.53 35.07
N SER A 143 13.81 2.76 36.13
CA SER A 143 14.15 3.26 37.47
C SER A 143 15.43 4.11 37.56
N GLY A 144 16.21 4.21 36.47
CA GLY A 144 17.41 5.04 36.35
C GLY A 144 17.22 6.34 35.55
N GLU A 145 16.06 6.56 34.93
CA GLU A 145 15.82 7.74 34.08
C GLU A 145 15.47 8.97 34.94
N ILE A 146 16.38 9.94 34.98
CA ILE A 146 16.24 11.17 35.80
C ILE A 146 15.66 12.37 35.03
N LYS A 147 15.51 12.25 33.70
CA LYS A 147 15.06 13.31 32.79
C LYS A 147 13.67 13.01 32.22
N PHE A 148 12.86 14.04 32.04
CA PHE A 148 11.68 13.99 31.19
C PHE A 148 12.08 14.49 29.80
N VAL A 149 11.63 13.79 28.76
CA VAL A 149 11.87 14.20 27.37
C VAL A 149 10.53 14.51 26.73
N ALA A 150 10.40 15.70 26.15
CA ALA A 150 9.27 16.08 25.35
C ALA A 150 9.72 16.26 23.90
N PHE A 151 8.92 15.75 22.97
CA PHE A 151 9.10 15.93 21.55
C PHE A 151 8.06 16.92 21.05
N VAL A 152 8.51 17.96 20.37
CA VAL A 152 7.63 18.91 19.67
C VAL A 152 7.65 18.52 18.20
N LEU A 153 6.52 18.05 17.70
CA LEU A 153 6.38 17.51 16.35
C LEU A 153 5.69 18.54 15.47
N PHE A 154 6.33 18.90 14.37
CA PHE A 154 5.77 19.79 13.36
C PHE A 154 5.38 18.99 12.12
N ASN A 155 4.22 19.31 11.54
CA ASN A 155 3.82 18.75 10.25
C ASN A 155 4.54 19.46 9.08
N ASP A 156 4.97 20.70 9.29
CA ASP A 156 5.72 21.51 8.32
C ASP A 156 7.15 21.75 8.83
N MET A 157 8.13 21.31 8.04
CA MET A 157 9.55 21.43 8.38
C MET A 157 9.99 22.90 8.47
N ASN A 158 9.47 23.78 7.62
CA ASN A 158 9.83 25.20 7.61
C ASN A 158 9.35 25.87 8.89
N ILE A 159 8.11 25.59 9.31
CA ILE A 159 7.59 26.08 10.59
C ILE A 159 8.43 25.56 11.76
N GLY A 160 8.80 24.27 11.73
CA GLY A 160 9.68 23.67 12.74
C GLY A 160 11.06 24.35 12.84
N ILE A 161 11.68 24.69 11.70
CA ILE A 161 12.95 25.43 11.63
C ILE A 161 12.77 26.83 12.22
N HIS A 162 11.74 27.57 11.80
CA HIS A 162 11.48 28.92 12.30
C HIS A 162 11.28 28.96 13.82
N VAL A 163 10.47 28.04 14.34
CA VAL A 163 10.22 27.93 15.78
C VAL A 163 11.49 27.49 16.52
N GLY A 164 12.22 26.51 15.98
CA GLY A 164 13.48 26.05 16.55
C GLY A 164 14.50 27.18 16.68
N ASN A 165 14.64 28.02 15.66
CA ASN A 165 15.59 29.14 15.66
C ASN A 165 15.16 30.22 16.65
N ALA A 166 13.87 30.57 16.69
CA ALA A 166 13.34 31.50 17.67
C ALA A 166 13.57 31.03 19.12
N LEU A 167 13.41 29.73 19.40
CA LEU A 167 13.70 29.15 20.72
C LEU A 167 15.18 29.20 21.07
N LYS A 168 16.07 28.98 20.09
CA LYS A 168 17.52 29.09 20.29
C LYS A 168 17.93 30.52 20.60
N GLU A 169 17.48 31.48 19.79
CA GLU A 169 17.72 32.92 20.00
C GLU A 169 17.14 33.39 21.34
N ALA A 170 15.96 32.92 21.71
CA ALA A 170 15.35 33.23 23.00
C ALA A 170 16.17 32.70 24.18
N ALA A 171 16.69 31.48 24.08
CA ALA A 171 17.56 30.90 25.11
C ALA A 171 18.89 31.67 25.23
N GLU A 172 19.49 32.08 24.10
CA GLU A 172 20.69 32.93 24.07
C GLU A 172 20.44 34.31 24.71
N ASN A 173 19.22 34.84 24.55
CA ASN A 173 18.76 36.10 25.15
C ASN A 173 18.20 35.93 26.59
N GLY A 174 18.36 34.76 27.21
CA GLY A 174 17.95 34.49 28.59
C GLY A 174 16.47 34.18 28.81
N THR A 175 15.67 34.05 27.74
CA THR A 175 14.28 33.60 27.80
C THR A 175 14.23 32.08 27.69
N VAL A 176 14.32 31.40 28.84
CA VAL A 176 14.38 29.94 28.92
C VAL A 176 13.03 29.33 29.32
N LEU A 177 12.76 28.11 28.86
CA LEU A 177 11.59 27.36 29.30
C LEU A 177 11.82 26.79 30.70
N GLU A 178 11.05 27.28 31.65
CA GLU A 178 11.10 26.86 33.04
C GLU A 178 10.06 25.78 33.37
N MET A 179 10.52 24.64 33.88
CA MET A 179 9.69 23.45 34.13
C MET A 179 9.89 22.90 35.54
N GLY A 180 8.79 22.66 36.25
CA GLY A 180 8.79 22.14 37.61
C GLY A 180 7.58 22.58 38.44
N SER A 181 7.49 22.09 39.67
CA SER A 181 6.50 22.52 40.66
C SER A 181 6.81 23.92 41.18
N VAL A 182 5.84 24.61 41.79
CA VAL A 182 5.94 25.99 42.32
C VAL A 182 7.22 26.24 43.15
N ASN A 183 7.71 25.22 43.85
CA ASN A 183 8.87 25.34 44.75
C ASN A 183 10.21 24.87 44.13
N TYR A 184 10.20 24.36 42.90
CA TYR A 184 11.37 23.72 42.27
C TYR A 184 11.31 23.85 40.74
N ILE A 185 11.71 25.02 40.24
CA ILE A 185 11.72 25.35 38.81
C ILE A 185 13.13 25.13 38.23
N HIS A 186 13.21 24.53 37.05
CA HIS A 186 14.47 24.31 36.32
C HIS A 186 14.36 24.71 34.86
N GLU A 187 15.48 25.14 34.29
CA GLU A 187 15.62 25.40 32.86
C GLU A 187 15.55 24.09 32.06
N ALA A 188 14.76 24.10 31.00
CA ALA A 188 14.69 23.02 30.03
C ALA A 188 15.74 23.25 28.93
N ASN A 189 16.55 22.22 28.67
CA ASN A 189 17.45 22.23 27.52
C ASN A 189 16.66 21.88 26.26
N VAL A 190 16.77 22.73 25.23
CA VAL A 190 16.10 22.56 23.95
C VAL A 190 17.15 22.23 22.88
N GLN A 191 16.95 21.12 22.18
CA GLN A 191 17.79 20.71 21.06
C GLN A 191 16.91 20.54 19.82
N GLN A 192 17.28 21.18 18.71
CA GLN A 192 16.63 20.95 17.43
C GLN A 192 16.99 19.56 16.90
N MET A 193 15.98 18.80 16.48
CA MET A 193 16.16 17.50 15.84
C MET A 193 15.37 17.46 14.54
N PHE A 194 16.05 17.14 13.44
CA PHE A 194 15.42 16.96 12.15
C PHE A 194 15.28 15.47 11.86
N HIS A 195 14.05 15.05 11.57
CA HIS A 195 13.77 13.66 11.23
C HIS A 195 13.08 13.63 9.87
N TYR A 196 13.79 13.14 8.86
CA TYR A 196 13.24 12.90 7.53
C TYR A 196 12.79 11.44 7.43
N GLN A 197 11.49 11.21 7.31
CA GLN A 197 10.92 9.89 7.10
C GLN A 197 10.35 9.77 5.70
N MET A 198 10.76 8.73 5.00
CA MET A 198 10.18 8.31 3.73
C MET A 198 9.62 6.90 3.88
N LYS A 199 8.52 6.60 3.20
CA LYS A 199 7.99 5.25 3.08
C LYS A 199 8.28 4.76 1.67
N VAL A 200 9.07 3.70 1.55
CA VAL A 200 9.38 3.04 0.28
C VAL A 200 9.08 1.55 0.38
N PRO A 201 8.72 0.89 -0.73
CA PRO A 201 8.59 -0.57 -0.77
C PRO A 201 9.89 -1.26 -0.32
N ILE A 202 9.79 -2.36 0.42
CA ILE A 202 10.97 -3.07 0.96
C ILE A 202 11.93 -3.55 -0.12
N ILE A 203 11.41 -3.89 -1.30
CA ILE A 203 12.20 -4.32 -2.46
C ILE A 203 13.06 -3.17 -2.96
N LEU A 204 12.47 -1.98 -3.09
CA LEU A 204 13.19 -0.77 -3.49
C LEU A 204 14.24 -0.40 -2.44
N PHE A 205 13.88 -0.41 -1.16
CA PHE A 205 14.83 -0.12 -0.07
C PHE A 205 16.07 -1.01 -0.13
N LYS A 206 15.90 -2.32 -0.33
CA LYS A 206 17.02 -3.25 -0.49
C LYS A 206 17.89 -2.93 -1.71
N ALA A 207 17.28 -2.51 -2.82
CA ALA A 207 17.98 -2.18 -4.06
C ALA A 207 18.81 -0.89 -3.97
N ILE A 208 18.44 0.05 -3.10
CA ILE A 208 19.09 1.36 -2.94
C ILE A 208 19.84 1.51 -1.61
N PHE A 209 19.88 0.47 -0.78
CA PHE A 209 20.38 0.57 0.59
C PHE A 209 21.84 1.06 0.64
N ASP A 210 22.70 0.50 -0.20
CA ASP A 210 24.11 0.86 -0.23
C ASP A 210 24.31 2.30 -0.72
N ASP A 211 23.58 2.72 -1.75
CA ASP A 211 23.59 4.11 -2.23
C ASP A 211 23.12 5.09 -1.14
N LEU A 212 22.07 4.75 -0.39
CA LEU A 212 21.59 5.57 0.73
C LEU A 212 22.61 5.61 1.88
N LYS A 213 23.30 4.50 2.13
CA LYS A 213 24.36 4.42 3.14
C LYS A 213 25.57 5.26 2.74
N ASP A 214 25.94 5.27 1.46
CA ASP A 214 27.02 6.09 0.93
C ASP A 214 26.68 7.58 1.01
N ILE A 215 25.44 7.96 0.67
CA ILE A 215 24.94 9.32 0.87
C ILE A 215 25.02 9.69 2.36
N TYR A 216 24.56 8.81 3.26
CA TYR A 216 24.60 9.05 4.69
C TYR A 216 26.03 9.26 5.22
N ASN A 217 26.98 8.42 4.81
CA ASN A 217 28.38 8.52 5.23
C ASN A 217 29.09 9.76 4.67
N ALA A 218 28.62 10.27 3.53
CA ALA A 218 29.15 11.50 2.92
C ALA A 218 28.66 12.77 3.64
N ILE A 219 27.71 12.66 4.57
CA ILE A 219 27.21 13.80 5.33
C ILE A 219 28.20 14.15 6.45
N ASP A 220 28.77 15.36 6.40
CA ASP A 220 29.49 15.93 7.55
C ASP A 220 28.50 16.16 8.71
N HIS A 221 28.54 15.27 9.70
CA HIS A 221 27.65 15.30 10.87
C HIS A 221 28.00 16.42 11.87
N GLU A 222 29.19 17.02 11.78
CA GLU A 222 29.68 18.01 12.75
C GLU A 222 29.37 19.46 12.31
N HIS A 223 29.22 19.73 11.02
CA HIS A 223 29.08 21.09 10.46
C HIS A 223 27.79 21.34 9.65
N ILE A 224 26.66 20.71 10.00
CA ILE A 224 25.38 21.03 9.37
C ILE A 224 24.89 22.42 9.85
N HIS A 225 25.34 23.47 9.17
CA HIS A 225 24.88 24.83 9.38
C HIS A 225 23.59 25.07 8.59
N PHE A 226 22.46 25.10 9.30
CA PHE A 226 21.17 25.55 8.76
C PHE A 226 21.15 27.09 8.71
N ASP A 227 22.00 27.68 7.86
CA ASP A 227 21.99 29.13 7.66
C ASP A 227 20.97 29.54 6.59
N TYR A 228 20.12 30.49 6.95
CA TYR A 228 18.87 30.92 6.30
C TYR A 228 19.02 31.43 4.85
N ARG A 229 20.26 31.65 4.38
CA ARG A 229 20.53 32.18 3.04
C ARG A 229 21.20 31.20 2.08
N ASN A 230 21.66 30.04 2.56
CA ASN A 230 22.44 29.12 1.73
C ASN A 230 22.09 27.67 2.06
N ASP A 231 20.81 27.36 1.89
CA ASP A 231 20.18 26.03 2.01
C ASP A 231 20.69 25.03 0.93
N THR A 232 21.93 25.20 0.46
CA THR A 232 22.52 24.43 -0.64
C THR A 232 22.86 23.01 -0.22
N TYR A 233 23.25 22.77 1.03
CA TYR A 233 23.70 21.46 1.48
C TYR A 233 22.54 20.48 1.73
N THR A 234 21.52 20.92 2.47
CA THR A 234 20.25 20.20 2.70
C THR A 234 19.54 19.88 1.39
N ASN A 235 19.45 20.85 0.47
CA ASN A 235 18.86 20.64 -0.85
C ASN A 235 19.71 19.72 -1.73
N LYS A 236 21.05 19.73 -1.60
CA LYS A 236 21.92 18.75 -2.28
C LYS A 236 21.71 17.33 -1.77
N VAL A 237 21.64 17.14 -0.44
CA VAL A 237 21.39 15.82 0.16
C VAL A 237 20.00 15.32 -0.22
N LYS A 238 18.98 16.18 -0.12
CA LYS A 238 17.61 15.86 -0.55
C LYS A 238 17.57 15.50 -2.05
N ALA A 239 18.18 16.28 -2.92
CA ALA A 239 18.24 15.99 -4.35
C ALA A 239 18.97 14.68 -4.66
N ALA A 240 20.03 14.34 -3.90
CA ALA A 240 20.73 13.06 -4.04
C ALA A 240 19.83 11.88 -3.64
N ILE A 241 19.11 12.01 -2.52
CA ILE A 241 18.14 11.03 -2.03
C ILE A 241 16.99 10.87 -3.04
N ASP A 242 16.39 11.97 -3.47
CA ASP A 242 15.30 11.98 -4.45
C ASP A 242 15.75 11.34 -5.77
N LYS A 243 16.98 11.61 -6.24
CA LYS A 243 17.54 10.97 -7.45
C LYS A 243 17.65 9.45 -7.31
N VAL A 244 18.09 8.94 -6.17
CA VAL A 244 18.20 7.50 -5.91
C VAL A 244 16.82 6.85 -5.82
N ILE A 245 15.87 7.51 -5.18
CA ILE A 245 14.50 7.00 -4.99
C ILE A 245 13.73 7.04 -6.30
N ASP A 246 13.68 8.19 -6.98
CA ASP A 246 12.93 8.34 -8.21
C ASP A 246 13.55 7.58 -9.37
N GLY A 247 14.85 7.34 -9.32
CA GLY A 247 15.55 6.58 -10.34
C GLY A 247 15.42 7.23 -11.71
N TYR A 248 14.99 6.46 -12.71
CA TYR A 248 14.88 6.90 -14.09
C TYR A 248 13.53 6.54 -14.70
N THR A 249 12.88 7.52 -15.32
CA THR A 249 11.58 7.34 -15.99
C THR A 249 11.75 7.48 -17.50
N ILE A 250 11.35 6.46 -18.24
CA ILE A 250 11.27 6.45 -19.70
C ILE A 250 9.84 6.73 -20.10
N LYS A 251 9.61 7.84 -20.81
CA LYS A 251 8.34 8.09 -21.49
C LYS A 251 8.30 7.26 -22.77
N CYS A 252 7.25 6.49 -22.91
CA CYS A 252 7.05 5.52 -23.97
C CYS A 252 6.04 6.02 -25.00
N LYS A 253 6.03 7.33 -25.29
CA LYS A 253 5.27 7.92 -26.38
C LYS A 253 6.06 7.85 -27.69
N ASP A 254 5.35 7.87 -28.81
CA ASP A 254 5.98 7.94 -30.13
C ASP A 254 6.77 9.25 -30.28
N GLY A 255 8.00 9.14 -30.79
CA GLY A 255 8.91 10.28 -31.01
C GLY A 255 9.62 10.82 -29.77
N GLU A 256 9.49 10.16 -28.60
CA GLU A 256 10.23 10.56 -27.40
C GLU A 256 11.73 10.26 -27.55
N ARG A 257 12.56 11.24 -27.13
CA ARG A 257 14.02 11.12 -27.17
C ARG A 257 14.53 10.59 -25.85
N VAL A 258 15.28 9.50 -25.89
CA VAL A 258 15.99 8.93 -24.74
C VAL A 258 17.48 9.23 -24.93
N ASP A 259 18.00 10.16 -24.14
CA ASP A 259 19.38 10.62 -24.19
C ASP A 259 19.81 10.97 -25.64
N ASP A 260 19.06 11.89 -26.26
CA ASP A 260 19.25 12.46 -27.60
C ASP A 260 19.01 11.54 -28.81
N ALA A 261 18.67 10.27 -28.59
CA ALA A 261 18.23 9.34 -29.65
C ALA A 261 16.71 9.16 -29.63
N GLU A 262 16.06 9.26 -30.79
CA GLU A 262 14.65 8.91 -30.96
C GLU A 262 14.55 7.37 -30.99
N LEU A 263 14.02 6.80 -29.90
CA LEU A 263 13.90 5.35 -29.74
C LEU A 263 12.41 4.96 -29.71
N PRO A 264 12.02 3.78 -30.23
CA PRO A 264 10.64 3.32 -30.23
C PRO A 264 10.22 2.82 -28.84
N CYS A 265 10.20 3.72 -27.86
CA CYS A 265 10.00 3.39 -26.44
C CYS A 265 8.63 2.76 -26.15
N HIS A 266 7.61 3.02 -26.96
CA HIS A 266 6.31 2.33 -26.89
C HIS A 266 6.46 0.79 -26.95
N ARG A 267 7.52 0.29 -27.58
CA ARG A 267 7.82 -1.15 -27.66
C ARG A 267 8.09 -1.79 -26.30
N LEU A 268 8.54 -1.03 -25.30
CA LEU A 268 8.69 -1.53 -23.93
C LEU A 268 7.35 -1.93 -23.28
N LEU A 269 6.24 -1.35 -23.75
CA LEU A 269 4.91 -1.64 -23.24
C LEU A 269 4.26 -2.85 -23.92
N THR A 270 4.86 -3.40 -24.97
CA THR A 270 4.39 -4.65 -25.61
C THR A 270 4.64 -5.86 -24.70
N LYS A 271 4.05 -7.02 -25.01
CA LYS A 271 4.31 -8.26 -24.25
C LYS A 271 5.80 -8.63 -24.28
N THR A 272 6.43 -8.54 -25.44
CA THR A 272 7.88 -8.75 -25.65
C THR A 272 8.73 -7.75 -24.86
N GLY A 273 8.35 -6.48 -24.87
CA GLY A 273 8.99 -5.45 -24.05
C GLY A 273 8.87 -5.73 -22.55
N ARG A 274 7.69 -6.14 -22.08
CA ARG A 274 7.45 -6.46 -20.66
C ARG A 274 8.21 -7.69 -20.20
N ASP A 275 8.30 -8.73 -21.03
CA ASP A 275 9.09 -9.93 -20.70
C ASP A 275 10.59 -9.62 -20.67
N PHE A 276 11.07 -8.78 -21.59
CA PHE A 276 12.43 -8.25 -21.54
C PHE A 276 12.68 -7.46 -20.23
N LEU A 277 11.78 -6.54 -19.86
CA LEU A 277 11.87 -5.78 -18.61
C LEU A 277 11.84 -6.71 -17.39
N TYR A 278 10.96 -7.72 -17.38
CA TYR A 278 10.90 -8.71 -16.32
C TYR A 278 12.25 -9.44 -16.17
N ASN A 279 12.83 -9.94 -17.27
CA ASN A 279 14.15 -10.57 -17.25
C ASN A 279 15.25 -9.60 -16.77
N LEU A 280 15.16 -8.32 -17.16
CA LEU A 280 16.08 -7.28 -16.73
C LEU A 280 16.01 -7.06 -15.21
N SER A 281 14.82 -7.10 -14.62
CA SER A 281 14.61 -7.01 -13.16
C SER A 281 15.08 -8.24 -12.38
N GLN A 282 15.20 -9.41 -13.02
CA GLN A 282 15.80 -10.59 -12.41
C GLN A 282 17.33 -10.53 -12.48
N LYS A 283 17.85 -9.99 -13.58
CA LYS A 283 19.30 -9.89 -13.83
C LYS A 283 19.96 -8.81 -12.96
N TYR A 284 19.31 -7.68 -12.81
CA TYR A 284 19.75 -6.58 -11.97
C TYR A 284 18.81 -6.43 -10.79
N VAL A 285 19.32 -6.14 -9.60
CA VAL A 285 18.48 -5.83 -8.43
C VAL A 285 17.88 -4.43 -8.62
N ILE A 286 16.85 -4.36 -9.45
CA ILE A 286 16.12 -3.14 -9.82
C ILE A 286 14.62 -3.39 -9.70
N PHE A 287 13.90 -2.35 -9.28
CA PHE A 287 12.46 -2.29 -9.24
C PHE A 287 11.94 -1.58 -10.49
N LEU A 288 11.14 -2.30 -11.28
CA LEU A 288 10.53 -1.78 -12.51
C LEU A 288 9.04 -1.59 -12.28
N ASN A 289 8.54 -0.41 -12.65
CA ASN A 289 7.11 -0.12 -12.67
C ASN A 289 6.70 0.34 -14.07
N THR A 290 5.81 -0.41 -14.71
CA THR A 290 5.26 -0.07 -16.02
C THR A 290 3.84 0.46 -15.83
N SER A 291 3.58 1.68 -16.31
CA SER A 291 2.26 2.28 -16.29
C SER A 291 1.73 2.42 -17.72
N PRO A 292 0.97 1.44 -18.25
CA PRO A 292 0.46 1.50 -19.63
C PRO A 292 -0.39 2.75 -19.90
N TYR A 293 -1.25 3.14 -18.96
CA TYR A 293 -2.12 4.32 -19.08
C TYR A 293 -1.34 5.65 -19.17
N LYS A 294 -0.20 5.73 -18.49
CA LYS A 294 0.67 6.92 -18.53
C LYS A 294 1.74 6.83 -19.62
N MET A 295 1.79 5.69 -20.33
CA MET A 295 2.83 5.32 -21.27
C MET A 295 4.23 5.56 -20.71
N GLU A 296 4.54 5.03 -19.53
CA GLU A 296 5.84 5.23 -18.88
C GLU A 296 6.37 3.93 -18.26
N VAL A 297 7.69 3.81 -18.24
CA VAL A 297 8.44 2.77 -17.54
C VAL A 297 9.39 3.44 -16.55
N LYS A 298 9.17 3.23 -15.26
CA LYS A 298 10.00 3.73 -14.17
C LYS A 298 10.96 2.63 -13.70
N ILE A 299 12.24 2.97 -13.61
CA ILE A 299 13.35 2.10 -13.24
C ILE A 299 13.98 2.66 -11.98
N GLN A 300 13.95 1.88 -10.90
CA GLN A 300 14.43 2.31 -9.59
C GLN A 300 15.36 1.25 -9.02
N GLY A 301 16.41 1.67 -8.32
CA GLY A 301 17.45 0.77 -7.81
C GLY A 301 18.77 1.51 -7.71
N SER A 302 19.85 0.79 -7.37
CA SER A 302 21.16 1.43 -7.27
C SER A 302 21.54 2.15 -8.56
N ILE A 303 22.16 3.32 -8.45
CA ILE A 303 22.62 4.18 -9.56
C ILE A 303 23.38 3.34 -10.60
N LEU A 304 24.28 2.46 -10.14
CA LEU A 304 25.08 1.60 -11.02
C LEU A 304 24.22 0.59 -11.81
N ASN A 305 23.22 0.00 -11.16
CA ASN A 305 22.34 -0.98 -11.79
C ASN A 305 21.34 -0.30 -12.72
N VAL A 306 20.85 0.88 -12.38
CA VAL A 306 20.00 1.70 -13.25
C VAL A 306 20.74 2.08 -14.52
N GLU A 307 22.01 2.50 -14.43
CA GLU A 307 22.82 2.81 -15.63
C GLU A 307 23.06 1.57 -16.52
N LYS A 308 23.35 0.41 -15.93
CA LYS A 308 23.44 -0.86 -16.69
C LYS A 308 22.12 -1.21 -17.38
N ALA A 309 21.00 -1.07 -16.66
CA ALA A 309 19.67 -1.33 -17.19
C ALA A 309 19.33 -0.38 -18.35
N LYS A 310 19.65 0.92 -18.25
CA LYS A 310 19.50 1.89 -19.34
C LYS A 310 20.23 1.46 -20.60
N ILE A 311 21.49 1.01 -20.48
CA ILE A 311 22.28 0.57 -21.63
C ILE A 311 21.63 -0.64 -22.31
N GLU A 312 21.14 -1.61 -21.54
CA GLU A 312 20.47 -2.79 -22.12
C GLU A 312 19.13 -2.45 -22.75
N ILE A 313 18.34 -1.56 -22.14
CA ILE A 313 17.09 -1.06 -22.72
C ILE A 313 17.36 -0.34 -24.04
N LYS A 314 18.38 0.53 -24.09
CA LYS A 314 18.77 1.19 -25.33
C LYS A 314 19.17 0.20 -26.41
N ARG A 315 19.95 -0.84 -26.06
CA ARG A 315 20.32 -1.89 -27.00
C ARG A 315 19.08 -2.62 -27.52
N PHE A 316 18.18 -3.04 -26.64
CA PHE A 316 16.92 -3.66 -27.01
C PHE A 316 16.12 -2.78 -27.97
N LEU A 317 15.94 -1.50 -27.65
CA LEU A 317 15.19 -0.55 -28.48
C LEU A 317 15.85 -0.26 -29.84
N ARG A 318 17.18 -0.27 -29.92
CA ARG A 318 17.89 -0.11 -31.20
C ARG A 318 17.65 -1.28 -32.15
N GLU A 319 17.51 -2.50 -31.64
CA GLU A 319 17.17 -3.66 -32.47
C GLU A 319 15.81 -3.50 -33.19
N TRP A 320 14.93 -2.64 -32.67
CA TRP A 320 13.66 -2.26 -33.29
C TRP A 320 13.77 -1.09 -34.27
N LEU A 321 14.81 -0.25 -34.17
CA LEU A 321 15.10 0.79 -35.17
C LEU A 321 15.67 0.19 -36.45
N ASP A 322 16.38 -0.93 -36.34
CA ASP A 322 16.90 -1.70 -37.48
C ASP A 322 15.79 -2.54 -38.18
N ALA A 323 14.50 -2.26 -37.93
CA ALA A 323 13.39 -2.91 -38.60
C ALA A 323 13.17 -2.28 -39.99
N ASP A 324 13.66 -2.95 -41.02
CA ASP A 324 13.62 -2.44 -42.41
C ASP A 324 12.23 -2.59 -43.07
N VAL A 325 11.34 -3.42 -42.50
CA VAL A 325 10.09 -3.84 -43.14
C VAL A 325 8.90 -3.67 -42.21
N SER A 326 7.88 -2.95 -42.69
CA SER A 326 6.54 -2.87 -42.10
C SER A 326 5.53 -3.21 -43.19
N HIS A 327 4.83 -4.35 -43.05
CA HIS A 327 3.94 -4.85 -44.10
C HIS A 327 2.68 -5.49 -43.53
N ILE A 328 1.54 -5.27 -44.18
CA ILE A 328 0.27 -5.94 -43.84
C ILE A 328 0.06 -7.05 -44.88
N LEU A 329 0.08 -8.30 -44.42
CA LEU A 329 -0.20 -9.48 -45.22
C LEU A 329 -1.68 -9.80 -45.18
N ILE A 330 -2.33 -9.82 -46.35
CA ILE A 330 -3.72 -10.24 -46.49
C ILE A 330 -3.72 -11.76 -46.73
N LEU A 331 -4.08 -12.53 -45.71
CA LEU A 331 -4.05 -14.00 -45.75
C LEU A 331 -5.37 -14.55 -46.32
N GLN A 332 -5.66 -14.17 -47.57
CA GLN A 332 -6.87 -14.53 -48.31
C GLN A 332 -6.52 -15.03 -49.73
N PRO A 333 -7.46 -15.71 -50.41
CA PRO A 333 -7.28 -16.08 -51.82
C PRO A 333 -7.11 -14.83 -52.71
N PRO A 334 -6.34 -14.89 -53.80
CA PRO A 334 -5.68 -16.08 -54.35
C PRO A 334 -4.32 -16.42 -53.71
N ASP A 335 -3.76 -15.52 -52.90
CA ASP A 335 -2.37 -15.62 -52.43
C ASP A 335 -2.17 -16.65 -51.31
N TYR A 336 -3.20 -16.87 -50.49
CA TYR A 336 -3.20 -17.85 -49.40
C TYR A 336 -4.54 -18.58 -49.29
N GLN A 337 -4.50 -19.87 -48.94
CA GLN A 337 -5.70 -20.68 -48.75
C GLN A 337 -6.52 -20.22 -47.54
N PRO A 338 -7.86 -20.36 -47.57
CA PRO A 338 -8.70 -20.12 -46.40
C PRO A 338 -8.23 -20.97 -45.21
N GLY A 339 -8.14 -20.36 -44.02
CA GLY A 339 -7.67 -21.05 -42.81
C GLY A 339 -6.16 -20.98 -42.57
N THR A 340 -5.39 -20.34 -43.45
CA THR A 340 -3.93 -20.12 -43.26
C THR A 340 -3.63 -19.39 -41.95
N LEU A 341 -4.31 -18.27 -41.67
CA LEU A 341 -4.14 -17.53 -40.40
C LEU A 341 -4.55 -18.37 -39.18
N LYS A 342 -5.65 -19.13 -39.28
CA LYS A 342 -6.12 -20.00 -38.20
C LYS A 342 -5.11 -21.10 -37.88
N THR A 343 -4.53 -21.71 -38.90
CA THR A 343 -3.54 -22.78 -38.76
C THR A 343 -2.22 -22.23 -38.21
N LEU A 344 -1.79 -21.05 -38.67
CA LEU A 344 -0.64 -20.33 -38.11
C LEU A 344 -0.82 -20.09 -36.60
N LEU A 345 -1.99 -19.58 -36.18
CA LEU A 345 -2.29 -19.35 -34.77
C LEU A 345 -2.34 -20.66 -33.99
N ALA A 346 -3.02 -21.68 -34.51
CA ALA A 346 -3.14 -22.99 -33.84
C ALA A 346 -1.78 -23.67 -33.60
N GLN A 347 -0.86 -23.59 -34.56
CA GLN A 347 0.51 -24.13 -34.43
C GLN A 347 1.33 -23.43 -33.34
N ASN A 348 0.96 -22.20 -32.98
CA ASN A 348 1.67 -21.35 -32.02
C ASN A 348 0.86 -21.08 -30.74
N GLY A 349 -0.04 -22.00 -30.38
CA GLY A 349 -0.83 -21.91 -29.14
C GLY A 349 -1.83 -20.74 -29.12
N TYR A 350 -2.27 -20.28 -30.29
CA TYR A 350 -3.13 -19.11 -30.51
C TYR A 350 -2.54 -17.80 -29.97
N ASP A 351 -1.22 -17.72 -29.82
CA ASP A 351 -0.50 -16.57 -29.29
C ASP A 351 0.59 -16.13 -30.28
N LEU A 352 0.40 -14.96 -30.90
CA LEU A 352 1.38 -14.38 -31.82
C LEU A 352 2.73 -14.13 -31.13
N TYR A 353 2.73 -13.92 -29.81
CA TYR A 353 3.97 -13.74 -29.05
C TYR A 353 4.87 -14.97 -29.05
N SER A 354 4.29 -16.17 -29.03
CA SER A 354 5.07 -17.42 -29.12
C SER A 354 5.78 -17.52 -30.47
N LEU A 355 5.13 -17.03 -31.53
CA LEU A 355 5.70 -16.91 -32.85
C LEU A 355 6.78 -15.83 -32.90
N GLU A 356 6.55 -14.64 -32.32
CA GLU A 356 7.58 -13.57 -32.24
C GLU A 356 8.88 -14.09 -31.60
N LYS A 357 8.75 -14.86 -30.52
CA LYS A 357 9.90 -15.45 -29.82
C LYS A 357 10.70 -16.44 -30.67
N GLN A 358 10.07 -17.14 -31.62
CA GLN A 358 10.74 -18.06 -32.53
C GLN A 358 11.68 -17.33 -33.49
N PHE A 359 11.31 -16.12 -33.94
CA PHE A 359 12.10 -15.31 -34.87
C PHE A 359 13.15 -14.42 -34.19
N GLY A 360 13.15 -14.34 -32.86
CA GLY A 360 14.08 -13.55 -32.07
C GLY A 360 13.66 -12.09 -31.85
N CYS A 361 14.58 -11.27 -31.32
CA CYS A 361 14.33 -9.87 -31.02
C CYS A 361 14.15 -8.99 -32.28
N GLY A 362 13.38 -7.90 -32.15
CA GLY A 362 13.18 -6.91 -33.22
C GLY A 362 12.06 -7.23 -34.21
N LEU A 363 11.20 -8.20 -33.91
CA LEU A 363 10.02 -8.54 -34.72
C LEU A 363 8.73 -8.36 -33.90
N HIS A 364 7.73 -7.75 -34.52
CA HIS A 364 6.38 -7.64 -34.00
C HIS A 364 5.34 -8.14 -35.01
N LEU A 365 4.39 -8.91 -34.49
CA LEU A 365 3.23 -9.39 -35.21
C LEU A 365 1.96 -8.90 -34.54
N ASP A 366 1.01 -8.44 -35.36
CA ASP A 366 -0.36 -8.20 -34.94
C ASP A 366 -1.31 -8.79 -35.97
N ALA A 367 -2.47 -9.30 -35.56
CA ALA A 367 -3.41 -9.92 -36.48
C ALA A 367 -4.81 -9.36 -36.30
N ASN A 368 -5.39 -8.90 -37.41
CA ASN A 368 -6.82 -8.65 -37.48
C ASN A 368 -7.51 -9.93 -37.96
N ILE A 369 -8.01 -10.72 -37.02
CA ILE A 369 -8.63 -12.03 -37.28
C ILE A 369 -9.85 -11.88 -38.21
N THR A 370 -10.67 -10.86 -37.98
CA THR A 370 -11.89 -10.57 -38.78
C THR A 370 -11.55 -10.24 -40.23
N ARG A 371 -10.49 -9.47 -40.45
CA ARG A 371 -10.03 -9.06 -41.79
C ARG A 371 -9.04 -10.05 -42.42
N ARG A 372 -8.58 -11.06 -41.66
CA ARG A 372 -7.52 -12.02 -42.05
C ARG A 372 -6.22 -11.30 -42.44
N GLU A 373 -5.90 -10.24 -41.73
CA GLU A 373 -4.69 -9.44 -41.95
C GLU A 373 -3.66 -9.76 -40.87
N LEU A 374 -2.40 -9.92 -41.27
CA LEU A 374 -1.26 -10.07 -40.38
C LEU A 374 -0.29 -8.91 -40.62
N LEU A 375 -0.21 -8.00 -39.66
CA LEU A 375 0.80 -6.95 -39.63
C LEU A 375 2.14 -7.57 -39.19
N PHE A 376 3.17 -7.32 -39.99
CA PHE A 376 4.56 -7.64 -39.70
C PHE A 376 5.37 -6.36 -39.59
N ILE A 377 6.17 -6.25 -38.54
CA ILE A 377 7.20 -5.23 -38.40
C ILE A 377 8.49 -5.91 -37.96
N GLY A 378 9.57 -5.81 -38.73
CA GLY A 378 10.84 -6.44 -38.40
C GLY A 378 11.86 -6.38 -39.53
N LYS A 379 12.87 -7.26 -39.48
CA LYS A 379 13.93 -7.32 -40.49
C LYS A 379 13.49 -8.10 -41.73
N GLU A 380 14.06 -7.76 -42.90
CA GLU A 380 13.77 -8.44 -44.17
C GLU A 380 14.02 -9.96 -44.09
N ALA A 381 15.11 -10.39 -43.44
CA ALA A 381 15.41 -11.81 -43.27
C ALA A 381 14.30 -12.57 -42.51
N GLN A 382 13.73 -11.96 -41.46
CA GLN A 382 12.63 -12.52 -40.68
C GLN A 382 11.32 -12.50 -41.49
N PHE A 383 11.09 -11.46 -42.30
CA PHE A 383 9.93 -11.37 -43.17
C PHE A 383 9.92 -12.50 -44.20
N GLN A 384 11.06 -12.77 -44.84
CA GLN A 384 11.20 -13.87 -45.80
C GLN A 384 10.98 -15.25 -45.18
N GLU A 385 11.40 -15.43 -43.92
CA GLU A 385 11.15 -16.66 -43.18
C GLU A 385 9.67 -16.83 -42.83
N LEU A 386 8.98 -15.75 -42.42
CA LEU A 386 7.52 -15.75 -42.21
C LEU A 386 6.76 -16.09 -43.49
N LEU A 387 7.13 -15.51 -44.63
CA LEU A 387 6.48 -15.81 -45.93
C LEU A 387 6.62 -17.28 -46.31
N LYS A 388 7.78 -17.90 -46.07
CA LYS A 388 7.98 -19.34 -46.31
C LYS A 388 7.08 -20.19 -45.42
N MET A 389 6.94 -19.82 -44.14
CA MET A 389 6.05 -20.51 -43.20
C MET A 389 4.59 -20.40 -43.64
N LEU A 390 4.12 -19.20 -44.00
CA LEU A 390 2.75 -18.96 -44.45
C LEU A 390 2.41 -19.74 -45.73
N ARG A 391 3.33 -19.79 -46.70
CA ARG A 391 3.17 -20.60 -47.93
C ARG A 391 3.10 -22.08 -47.61
N SER A 392 4.00 -22.59 -46.77
CA SER A 392 3.97 -24.00 -46.35
C SER A 392 2.66 -24.39 -45.67
N ILE A 393 2.10 -23.51 -44.83
CA ILE A 393 0.81 -23.71 -44.19
C ILE A 393 -0.31 -23.72 -45.23
N SER A 394 -0.34 -22.72 -46.12
CA SER A 394 -1.33 -22.60 -47.19
C SER A 394 -1.34 -23.83 -48.12
N ASP A 395 -0.17 -24.32 -48.53
CA ASP A 395 -0.04 -25.48 -49.41
C ASP A 395 -0.50 -26.78 -48.73
N SER A 396 -0.23 -26.93 -47.42
CA SER A 396 -0.66 -28.10 -46.66
C SER A 396 -2.19 -28.21 -46.57
N ILE A 397 -2.90 -27.09 -46.51
CA ILE A 397 -4.37 -27.04 -46.51
C ILE A 397 -4.91 -27.55 -47.85
N GLN A 398 -4.29 -27.18 -48.97
CA GLN A 398 -4.70 -27.62 -50.31
C GLN A 398 -4.57 -29.14 -50.52
N SER A 399 -3.60 -29.78 -49.88
CA SER A 399 -3.37 -31.22 -50.02
C SER A 399 -4.39 -32.12 -49.28
N SER A 400 -5.20 -31.54 -48.39
CA SER A 400 -6.12 -32.27 -47.51
C SER A 400 -7.50 -32.54 -48.14
N ASP A 401 -7.86 -31.83 -49.21
CA ASP A 401 -9.22 -31.81 -49.79
C ASP A 401 -9.42 -32.77 -51.00
N SER A 402 -8.59 -33.83 -51.12
CA SER A 402 -8.68 -34.80 -52.23
C SER A 402 -9.42 -36.10 -51.90
N SER A 403 -10.46 -36.04 -51.07
CA SER A 403 -11.40 -37.15 -50.90
C SER A 403 -12.85 -36.68 -50.92
N GLU A 404 -13.58 -37.20 -51.91
CA GLU A 404 -14.95 -36.98 -52.33
C GLU A 404 -15.98 -36.81 -51.20
N THR A 405 -16.69 -35.67 -51.18
CA THR A 405 -18.16 -35.61 -51.21
C THR A 405 -18.64 -34.16 -51.37
N SER A 406 -19.18 -33.86 -52.56
CA SER A 406 -20.23 -32.86 -52.82
C SER A 406 -20.34 -31.64 -51.88
N PHE A 407 -19.52 -30.61 -52.06
CA PHE A 407 -19.94 -29.21 -51.80
C PHE A 407 -19.30 -28.27 -52.83
N SER A 408 -19.95 -28.19 -53.98
CA SER A 408 -19.83 -27.06 -54.88
C SER A 408 -20.32 -25.77 -54.18
N LYS A 409 -19.47 -24.73 -54.21
CA LYS A 409 -19.61 -23.34 -53.71
C LYS A 409 -19.20 -23.12 -52.25
N ILE A 410 -17.98 -22.61 -52.02
CA ILE A 410 -17.68 -21.84 -50.80
C ILE A 410 -18.13 -20.40 -51.07
N GLY A 411 -19.46 -20.23 -51.04
CA GLY A 411 -20.09 -18.95 -50.73
C GLY A 411 -19.99 -18.68 -49.23
N ALA A 412 -20.37 -17.47 -48.82
CA ALA A 412 -20.37 -17.04 -47.43
C ALA A 412 -21.12 -18.03 -46.50
N PRO A 413 -20.73 -18.16 -45.20
CA PRO A 413 -21.30 -19.13 -44.27
C PRO A 413 -22.83 -18.98 -44.11
N ASP A 414 -23.58 -20.07 -44.10
CA ASP A 414 -25.04 -19.99 -43.93
C ASP A 414 -25.42 -19.67 -42.48
N CYS A 415 -26.44 -18.84 -42.28
CA CYS A 415 -26.98 -18.55 -40.96
C CYS A 415 -27.61 -19.80 -40.32
N VAL A 416 -27.19 -20.20 -39.12
CA VAL A 416 -27.72 -21.38 -38.43
C VAL A 416 -29.19 -21.28 -38.01
N VAL A 417 -29.79 -20.09 -38.10
CA VAL A 417 -31.19 -19.84 -37.73
C VAL A 417 -32.10 -19.87 -38.96
N CYS A 418 -31.74 -19.15 -40.03
CA CYS A 418 -32.59 -19.02 -41.22
C CYS A 418 -32.07 -19.76 -42.46
N LEU A 419 -30.89 -20.37 -42.39
CA LEU A 419 -30.24 -21.12 -43.47
C LEU A 419 -30.01 -20.31 -44.75
N CYS A 420 -30.01 -18.98 -44.65
CA CYS A 420 -29.69 -18.08 -45.76
C CYS A 420 -28.18 -17.84 -45.83
N THR A 421 -27.65 -17.73 -47.07
CA THR A 421 -26.24 -17.43 -47.36
C THR A 421 -25.82 -16.08 -46.81
N ALA A 422 -24.63 -16.00 -46.21
CA ALA A 422 -24.22 -14.82 -45.47
C ALA A 422 -24.01 -13.54 -46.32
N ASP A 423 -24.77 -12.49 -46.00
CA ASP A 423 -24.44 -11.09 -46.32
C ASP A 423 -23.50 -10.46 -45.26
N LEU A 424 -23.12 -9.19 -45.45
CA LEU A 424 -22.24 -8.38 -44.58
C LEU A 424 -22.68 -8.28 -43.09
N GLU A 425 -23.88 -8.75 -42.74
CA GLU A 425 -24.49 -8.65 -41.40
C GLU A 425 -24.39 -9.92 -40.54
N ASN A 426 -23.57 -10.90 -40.91
CA ASN A 426 -23.42 -12.13 -40.14
C ASN A 426 -22.48 -11.96 -38.94
N TYR A 427 -22.90 -12.53 -37.80
CA TYR A 427 -22.14 -12.56 -36.56
C TYR A 427 -21.74 -14.00 -36.24
N CYS A 428 -20.48 -14.19 -35.85
CA CYS A 428 -19.93 -15.47 -35.42
C CYS A 428 -19.99 -15.54 -33.89
N LEU A 429 -20.74 -16.50 -33.35
CA LEU A 429 -20.86 -16.69 -31.91
C LEU A 429 -19.53 -17.15 -31.30
N GLU A 430 -19.05 -16.46 -30.28
CA GLU A 430 -17.73 -16.69 -29.69
C GLU A 430 -17.60 -18.08 -29.04
N ALA A 431 -18.66 -18.53 -28.36
CA ALA A 431 -18.65 -19.82 -27.66
C ALA A 431 -18.54 -21.05 -28.59
N CYS A 432 -18.97 -20.94 -29.85
CA CYS A 432 -19.18 -22.11 -30.70
C CYS A 432 -18.75 -21.97 -32.16
N GLY A 433 -18.45 -20.76 -32.64
CA GLY A 433 -18.01 -20.50 -34.01
C GLY A 433 -19.11 -20.61 -35.07
N HIS A 434 -20.38 -20.77 -34.68
CA HIS A 434 -21.50 -20.80 -35.62
C HIS A 434 -21.89 -19.38 -36.06
N TYR A 435 -22.21 -19.22 -37.34
CA TYR A 435 -22.62 -17.95 -37.94
C TYR A 435 -24.15 -17.81 -37.94
N ALA A 436 -24.63 -16.61 -37.64
CA ALA A 436 -26.02 -16.24 -37.82
C ALA A 436 -26.16 -14.77 -38.24
N CYS A 437 -27.18 -14.46 -39.03
CA CYS A 437 -27.52 -13.07 -39.34
C CYS A 437 -27.83 -12.32 -38.05
N ARG A 438 -27.35 -11.07 -37.91
CA ARG A 438 -27.64 -10.22 -36.75
C ARG A 438 -29.14 -10.07 -36.48
N SER A 439 -29.95 -9.97 -37.52
CA SER A 439 -31.42 -9.92 -37.40
C SER A 439 -32.00 -11.17 -36.71
N CYS A 440 -31.52 -12.36 -37.06
CA CYS A 440 -31.94 -13.62 -36.42
C CYS A 440 -31.52 -13.70 -34.95
N LEU A 441 -30.29 -13.28 -34.63
CA LEU A 441 -29.80 -13.25 -33.26
C LEU A 441 -30.57 -12.23 -32.40
N ASN A 442 -30.90 -11.07 -32.95
CA ASN A 442 -31.72 -10.06 -32.26
C ASN A 442 -33.13 -10.56 -31.97
N ILE A 443 -33.74 -11.28 -32.92
CA ILE A 443 -35.05 -11.92 -32.69
C ILE A 443 -34.95 -12.98 -31.60
N GLN A 444 -33.90 -13.81 -31.63
CA GLN A 444 -33.68 -14.84 -30.62
C GLN A 444 -33.48 -14.24 -29.21
N LEU A 445 -32.69 -13.16 -29.11
CA LEU A 445 -32.48 -12.40 -27.89
C LEU A 445 -33.79 -11.83 -27.35
N LYS A 446 -34.54 -11.13 -28.19
CA LYS A 446 -35.82 -10.52 -27.81
C LYS A 446 -36.81 -11.58 -27.32
N ALA A 447 -36.96 -12.68 -28.04
CA ALA A 447 -37.82 -13.78 -27.64
C ALA A 447 -37.39 -14.40 -26.30
N SER A 448 -36.08 -14.58 -26.08
CA SER A 448 -35.55 -15.14 -24.83
C SER A 448 -35.77 -14.20 -23.63
N ILE A 449 -35.62 -12.89 -23.83
CA ILE A 449 -35.88 -11.86 -22.80
C ILE A 449 -37.38 -11.83 -22.45
N GLU A 450 -38.26 -11.80 -23.46
CA GLU A 450 -39.72 -11.76 -23.27
C GLU A 450 -40.24 -13.03 -22.58
N THR A 451 -39.70 -14.20 -22.96
CA THR A 451 -40.11 -15.49 -22.39
C THR A 451 -39.33 -15.88 -21.13
N ARG A 452 -38.37 -15.05 -20.69
CA ARG A 452 -37.47 -15.31 -19.55
C ARG A 452 -36.73 -16.66 -19.68
N ASN A 453 -36.40 -17.07 -20.91
CA ASN A 453 -35.70 -18.32 -21.16
C ASN A 453 -34.19 -18.11 -21.12
N PHE A 454 -33.59 -18.46 -19.98
CA PHE A 454 -32.15 -18.40 -19.76
C PHE A 454 -31.58 -19.81 -19.46
N PRO A 455 -30.30 -20.09 -19.77
CA PRO A 455 -29.39 -19.25 -20.55
C PRO A 455 -29.80 -19.19 -22.02
N ILE A 456 -29.42 -18.10 -22.71
CA ILE A 456 -29.61 -17.97 -24.17
C ILE A 456 -28.55 -18.82 -24.85
N VAL A 457 -28.96 -19.74 -25.74
CA VAL A 457 -28.08 -20.77 -26.33
C VAL A 457 -28.06 -20.74 -27.85
N CYS A 458 -26.98 -21.20 -28.46
CA CYS A 458 -26.91 -21.40 -29.90
C CYS A 458 -27.92 -22.45 -30.38
N VAL A 459 -28.71 -22.17 -31.41
CA VAL A 459 -29.72 -23.10 -31.95
C VAL A 459 -29.09 -24.37 -32.54
N ALA A 460 -27.87 -24.29 -33.05
CA ALA A 460 -27.21 -25.44 -33.71
C ALA A 460 -26.53 -26.40 -32.73
N CYS A 461 -26.04 -25.92 -31.59
CA CYS A 461 -25.19 -26.73 -30.69
C CYS A 461 -25.49 -26.55 -29.20
N GLU A 462 -26.52 -25.77 -28.85
CA GLU A 462 -27.01 -25.54 -27.49
C GLU A 462 -25.99 -24.93 -26.52
N LYS A 463 -24.82 -24.49 -27.01
CA LYS A 463 -23.84 -23.78 -26.18
C LYS A 463 -24.37 -22.38 -25.79
N PRO A 464 -24.29 -21.99 -24.51
CA PRO A 464 -24.68 -20.66 -24.06
C PRO A 464 -23.90 -19.54 -24.76
N PHE A 465 -24.55 -18.40 -24.95
CA PHE A 465 -23.91 -17.18 -25.41
C PHE A 465 -22.92 -16.68 -24.35
N THR A 466 -21.79 -16.14 -24.81
CA THR A 466 -20.83 -15.47 -23.92
C THR A 466 -21.31 -14.07 -23.55
N TRP A 467 -20.70 -13.47 -22.52
CA TRP A 467 -20.95 -12.07 -22.22
C TRP A 467 -20.59 -11.15 -23.40
N LEU A 468 -19.50 -11.46 -24.12
CA LEU A 468 -19.09 -10.70 -25.30
C LEU A 468 -20.14 -10.76 -26.41
N ASP A 469 -20.76 -11.93 -26.62
CA ASP A 469 -21.85 -12.09 -27.59
C ASP A 469 -23.05 -11.20 -27.21
N LEU A 470 -23.44 -11.21 -25.92
CA LEU A 470 -24.55 -10.39 -25.42
C LEU A 470 -24.23 -8.90 -25.49
N GLU A 471 -22.98 -8.51 -25.19
CA GLU A 471 -22.49 -7.15 -25.31
C GLU A 471 -22.65 -6.70 -26.76
N VAL A 472 -22.00 -7.35 -27.72
CA VAL A 472 -22.05 -6.93 -29.13
C VAL A 472 -23.48 -6.91 -29.69
N LEU A 473 -24.33 -7.87 -29.32
CA LEU A 473 -25.69 -7.98 -29.87
C LEU A 473 -26.68 -6.98 -29.26
N VAL A 474 -26.62 -6.70 -27.95
CA VAL A 474 -27.55 -5.78 -27.28
C VAL A 474 -27.10 -4.33 -27.44
N LEU A 475 -25.80 -4.13 -27.50
CA LEU A 475 -25.21 -2.81 -27.39
C LEU A 475 -24.71 -2.25 -28.73
N GLY A 476 -24.43 -3.10 -29.71
CA GLY A 476 -23.87 -2.72 -31.01
C GLY A 476 -22.34 -2.67 -31.01
N ASP A 477 -21.76 -2.19 -32.10
CA ASP A 477 -20.30 -2.17 -32.29
C ASP A 477 -19.60 -1.21 -31.28
N LEU A 478 -18.28 -1.41 -31.08
CA LEU A 478 -17.47 -0.77 -30.03
C LEU A 478 -17.38 0.77 -30.11
N ASP A 479 -17.84 1.39 -31.20
CA ASP A 479 -17.81 2.84 -31.47
C ASP A 479 -19.13 3.56 -31.11
N ARG A 480 -19.91 2.97 -30.20
CA ARG A 480 -21.26 3.42 -29.81
C ARG A 480 -21.28 4.50 -28.73
N ASN A 481 -22.39 5.25 -28.67
CA ASN A 481 -22.68 6.18 -27.60
C ASN A 481 -22.95 5.43 -26.28
N LYS A 482 -22.06 5.63 -25.29
CA LYS A 482 -22.08 4.93 -24.01
C LYS A 482 -23.18 5.38 -23.05
N ASP A 483 -23.80 6.53 -23.31
CA ASP A 483 -24.82 7.10 -22.43
C ASP A 483 -26.14 6.30 -22.46
N GLU A 484 -26.40 5.52 -23.52
CA GLU A 484 -27.61 4.69 -23.68
C GLU A 484 -27.44 3.23 -23.22
N ASP A 485 -26.23 2.85 -22.79
CA ASP A 485 -25.85 1.47 -22.47
C ASP A 485 -26.71 0.90 -21.35
N SER A 486 -26.94 1.73 -20.33
CA SER A 486 -27.70 1.35 -19.15
C SER A 486 -29.15 1.05 -19.50
N GLU A 487 -29.76 1.80 -20.43
CA GLU A 487 -31.15 1.58 -20.83
C GLU A 487 -31.29 0.31 -21.67
N LYS A 488 -30.34 0.06 -22.59
CA LYS A 488 -30.34 -1.13 -23.47
C LYS A 488 -30.12 -2.43 -22.70
N LEU A 489 -29.27 -2.41 -21.66
CA LEU A 489 -29.04 -3.59 -20.81
C LEU A 489 -30.14 -3.81 -19.76
N GLN A 490 -30.97 -2.80 -19.47
CA GLN A 490 -31.94 -2.88 -18.38
C GLN A 490 -32.92 -4.03 -18.57
N SER A 491 -33.46 -4.22 -19.78
CA SER A 491 -34.42 -5.29 -20.07
C SER A 491 -33.81 -6.68 -19.95
N LEU A 492 -32.56 -6.87 -20.38
CA LEU A 492 -31.83 -8.13 -20.21
C LEU A 492 -31.57 -8.43 -18.73
N SER A 493 -31.11 -7.41 -17.99
CA SER A 493 -30.89 -7.51 -16.54
C SER A 493 -32.18 -7.90 -15.81
N ASP A 494 -33.29 -7.23 -16.12
CA ASP A 494 -34.58 -7.45 -15.44
C ASP A 494 -35.13 -8.85 -15.71
N ALA A 495 -35.05 -9.31 -16.97
CA ALA A 495 -35.47 -10.66 -17.34
C ALA A 495 -34.59 -11.74 -16.69
N SER A 496 -33.27 -11.54 -16.66
CA SER A 496 -32.33 -12.49 -16.05
C SER A 496 -32.53 -12.58 -14.53
N LEU A 497 -32.78 -11.45 -13.87
CA LEU A 497 -33.06 -11.39 -12.44
C LEU A 497 -34.38 -12.05 -12.10
N ALA A 498 -35.44 -11.76 -12.87
CA ALA A 498 -36.74 -12.39 -12.68
C ALA A 498 -36.66 -13.91 -12.82
N TYR A 499 -35.97 -14.41 -13.85
CA TYR A 499 -35.73 -15.84 -14.03
C TYR A 499 -34.97 -16.47 -12.85
N PHE A 500 -33.93 -15.79 -12.36
CA PHE A 500 -33.15 -16.26 -11.21
C PHE A 500 -34.02 -16.35 -9.95
N VAL A 501 -34.80 -15.31 -9.65
CA VAL A 501 -35.67 -15.28 -8.46
C VAL A 501 -36.81 -16.30 -8.57
N GLU A 502 -37.38 -16.52 -9.76
CA GLU A 502 -38.40 -17.55 -9.98
C GLU A 502 -37.88 -18.97 -9.71
N ARG A 503 -36.63 -19.27 -10.10
CA ARG A 503 -35.99 -20.58 -9.83
C ARG A 503 -35.50 -20.75 -8.39
N HIS A 504 -35.25 -19.64 -7.71
CA HIS A 504 -34.74 -19.62 -6.33
C HIS A 504 -35.71 -18.93 -5.37
N GLY A 505 -37.02 -19.10 -5.60
CA GLY A 505 -38.08 -18.45 -4.81
C GLY A 505 -38.14 -18.88 -3.34
N ASP A 506 -37.45 -19.97 -3.01
CA ASP A 506 -37.19 -20.49 -1.67
C ASP A 506 -36.02 -19.80 -0.96
N LEU A 507 -35.13 -19.13 -1.70
CA LEU A 507 -33.96 -18.41 -1.17
C LEU A 507 -34.13 -16.89 -1.26
N TYR A 508 -34.81 -16.40 -2.29
CA TYR A 508 -34.95 -14.97 -2.57
C TYR A 508 -36.37 -14.63 -3.00
N LYS A 509 -36.86 -13.48 -2.53
CA LYS A 509 -38.15 -12.91 -2.96
C LYS A 509 -38.03 -11.41 -3.22
N HIS A 510 -38.80 -10.93 -4.19
CA HIS A 510 -38.92 -9.50 -4.46
C HIS A 510 -39.57 -8.76 -3.27
N CYS A 511 -39.19 -7.50 -3.10
CA CYS A 511 -39.91 -6.58 -2.23
C CYS A 511 -41.34 -6.39 -2.75
N LEU A 512 -42.30 -6.39 -1.83
CA LEU A 512 -43.72 -6.19 -2.16
C LEU A 512 -44.07 -4.75 -2.58
N THR A 513 -43.17 -3.78 -2.38
CA THR A 513 -43.40 -2.39 -2.80
C THR A 513 -43.33 -2.29 -4.33
N PRO A 514 -44.36 -1.74 -5.01
CA PRO A 514 -44.31 -1.50 -6.45
C PRO A 514 -43.06 -0.72 -6.85
N ASP A 515 -42.47 -1.06 -8.00
CA ASP A 515 -41.25 -0.47 -8.57
C ASP A 515 -39.98 -0.56 -7.69
N CYS A 516 -40.05 -1.19 -6.52
CA CYS A 516 -38.88 -1.45 -5.71
C CYS A 516 -38.12 -2.68 -6.22
N ARG A 517 -36.86 -2.48 -6.64
CA ARG A 517 -35.96 -3.54 -7.12
C ARG A 517 -35.28 -4.34 -5.99
N GLY A 518 -35.72 -4.15 -4.75
CA GLY A 518 -35.11 -4.79 -3.58
C GLY A 518 -35.41 -6.28 -3.53
N LEU A 519 -34.41 -7.08 -3.18
CA LEU A 519 -34.56 -8.50 -2.86
C LEU A 519 -34.36 -8.71 -1.36
N HIS A 520 -35.07 -9.70 -0.81
CA HIS A 520 -34.80 -10.19 0.54
C HIS A 520 -34.53 -11.68 0.52
N CYS A 521 -33.68 -12.12 1.46
CA CYS A 521 -33.40 -13.52 1.69
C CYS A 521 -34.57 -14.15 2.42
N VAL A 522 -34.97 -15.33 1.99
CA VAL A 522 -36.02 -16.12 2.62
C VAL A 522 -35.44 -16.87 3.81
N THR A 523 -36.11 -16.77 4.96
CA THR A 523 -35.73 -17.46 6.20
C THR A 523 -36.63 -18.67 6.46
N ALA A 524 -36.10 -19.66 7.18
CA ALA A 524 -36.87 -20.84 7.58
C ALA A 524 -38.04 -20.47 8.52
N ASP A 525 -37.77 -19.58 9.48
CA ASP A 525 -38.76 -19.07 10.43
C ASP A 525 -39.33 -17.73 9.97
N ALA A 526 -40.62 -17.51 10.24
CA ALA A 526 -41.28 -16.26 9.92
C ALA A 526 -40.84 -15.17 10.91
N GLY A 527 -40.13 -14.16 10.41
CA GLY A 527 -39.79 -12.95 11.15
C GLY A 527 -39.94 -11.69 10.30
N LEU A 528 -39.68 -10.51 10.88
CA LEU A 528 -39.72 -9.25 10.15
C LEU A 528 -38.36 -8.87 9.57
N GLY A 529 -38.38 -8.42 8.31
CA GLY A 529 -37.21 -7.94 7.59
C GLY A 529 -37.52 -6.63 6.91
N GLN A 530 -36.53 -5.73 6.89
CA GLN A 530 -36.63 -4.44 6.24
C GLN A 530 -35.95 -4.47 4.87
N CYS A 531 -36.63 -4.00 3.83
CA CYS A 531 -36.02 -3.84 2.52
C CYS A 531 -34.93 -2.77 2.55
N GLY A 532 -33.72 -3.10 2.11
CA GLY A 532 -32.57 -2.17 2.11
C GLY A 532 -32.69 -0.99 1.14
N LEU A 533 -33.66 -0.99 0.22
CA LEU A 533 -33.87 0.09 -0.75
C LEU A 533 -35.00 1.03 -0.34
N CYS A 534 -36.22 0.51 -0.14
CA CYS A 534 -37.40 1.32 0.17
C CYS A 534 -37.75 1.38 1.66
N GLY A 535 -37.06 0.61 2.51
CA GLY A 535 -37.33 0.54 3.95
C GLY A 535 -38.62 -0.17 4.35
N ARG A 536 -39.35 -0.79 3.40
CA ARG A 536 -40.60 -1.52 3.68
C ARG A 536 -40.34 -2.73 4.56
N ILE A 537 -41.17 -2.90 5.60
CA ILE A 537 -41.17 -4.07 6.48
C ILE A 537 -42.03 -5.17 5.85
N GLN A 538 -41.50 -6.39 5.81
CA GLN A 538 -42.16 -7.56 5.24
C GLN A 538 -41.75 -8.84 5.97
N CYS A 539 -42.60 -9.87 5.88
CA CYS A 539 -42.30 -11.18 6.43
C CYS A 539 -41.15 -11.84 5.65
N THR A 540 -40.09 -12.21 6.35
CA THR A 540 -38.87 -12.82 5.81
C THR A 540 -39.08 -14.23 5.25
N ARG A 541 -40.15 -14.94 5.65
CA ARG A 541 -40.48 -16.27 5.11
C ARG A 541 -41.34 -16.21 3.85
N CYS A 542 -42.46 -15.49 3.89
CA CYS A 542 -43.42 -15.49 2.78
C CYS A 542 -43.24 -14.32 1.80
N GLY A 543 -42.56 -13.25 2.21
CA GLY A 543 -42.38 -12.01 1.44
C GLY A 543 -43.61 -11.12 1.35
N LYS A 544 -44.59 -11.32 2.23
CA LYS A 544 -45.84 -10.53 2.30
C LYS A 544 -45.79 -9.51 3.44
N GLU A 545 -46.84 -8.72 3.56
CA GLU A 545 -46.98 -7.73 4.63
C GLU A 545 -46.87 -8.37 6.02
N GLU A 546 -46.51 -7.57 7.01
CA GLU A 546 -46.44 -7.99 8.41
C GLU A 546 -47.75 -8.66 8.86
N HIS A 547 -47.60 -9.85 9.47
CA HIS A 547 -48.71 -10.69 9.89
C HIS A 547 -48.39 -11.48 11.18
N GLU A 548 -47.63 -10.87 12.11
CA GLU A 548 -47.06 -11.53 13.30
C GLU A 548 -48.03 -12.36 14.15
N SER A 549 -49.32 -12.03 14.13
CA SER A 549 -50.36 -12.73 14.90
C SER A 549 -50.81 -14.06 14.29
N ILE A 550 -50.42 -14.39 13.05
CA ILE A 550 -50.89 -15.57 12.33
C ILE A 550 -49.79 -16.20 11.45
N THR A 551 -49.92 -17.51 11.18
CA THR A 551 -48.94 -18.24 10.35
C THR A 551 -48.98 -17.78 8.88
N CYS A 552 -47.88 -17.95 8.13
CA CYS A 552 -47.86 -17.59 6.71
C CYS A 552 -48.94 -18.34 5.91
N GLU A 553 -49.21 -19.60 6.25
CA GLU A 553 -50.21 -20.44 5.58
C GLU A 553 -51.63 -19.96 5.87
N GLU A 554 -51.89 -19.54 7.10
CA GLU A 554 -53.16 -18.97 7.51
C GLU A 554 -53.38 -17.59 6.90
N TYR A 555 -52.34 -16.75 6.85
CA TYR A 555 -52.37 -15.48 6.13
C TYR A 555 -52.68 -15.67 4.64
N ALA A 556 -52.09 -16.67 4.00
CA ALA A 556 -52.36 -17.01 2.60
C ALA A 556 -53.82 -17.43 2.38
N ARG A 557 -54.42 -18.22 3.28
CA ARG A 557 -55.83 -18.62 3.19
C ARG A 557 -56.78 -17.43 3.31
N LEU A 558 -56.58 -16.57 4.31
CA LEU A 558 -57.42 -15.40 4.55
C LEU A 558 -57.39 -14.42 3.36
N ARG A 559 -56.26 -14.30 2.66
CA ARG A 559 -56.13 -13.46 1.45
C ARG A 559 -56.89 -14.02 0.23
N VAL A 560 -57.20 -15.31 0.20
CA VAL A 560 -57.83 -15.98 -0.95
C VAL A 560 -59.33 -16.20 -0.71
N ASP A 561 -59.73 -16.55 0.53
CA ASP A 561 -61.12 -16.79 0.92
C ASP A 561 -61.68 -15.62 1.76
N ALA A 562 -62.57 -14.84 1.15
CA ALA A 562 -63.22 -13.70 1.79
C ALA A 562 -64.15 -14.12 2.94
N ASP A 563 -64.80 -15.28 2.85
CA ASP A 563 -65.72 -15.77 3.88
C ASP A 563 -64.94 -16.23 5.13
N GLU A 564 -63.77 -16.85 4.94
CA GLU A 564 -62.87 -17.23 6.04
C GLU A 564 -62.28 -16.00 6.74
N SER A 565 -61.90 -14.96 5.97
CA SER A 565 -61.49 -13.66 6.51
C SER A 565 -62.56 -13.00 7.38
N VAL A 566 -63.80 -12.97 6.90
CA VAL A 566 -64.92 -12.37 7.65
C VAL A 566 -65.22 -13.17 8.92
N ARG A 567 -65.22 -14.51 8.86
CA ARG A 567 -65.45 -15.36 10.05
C ARG A 567 -64.41 -15.14 11.14
N LYS A 568 -63.14 -14.97 10.77
CA LYS A 568 -62.05 -14.72 11.72
C LYS A 568 -62.09 -13.31 12.33
N TRP A 569 -62.60 -12.32 11.61
CA TRP A 569 -62.78 -10.95 12.12
C TRP A 569 -63.94 -10.82 13.13
N ILE A 570 -64.95 -11.69 13.03
CA ILE A 570 -66.12 -11.71 13.92
C ILE A 570 -65.83 -12.39 15.27
N GLN A 571 -64.79 -13.23 15.35
CA GLN A 571 -64.29 -13.85 16.59
C GLN A 571 -63.34 -12.91 17.32
#